data_AF-A0A7C6I0M5-F1
#
_entry.id   AF-A0A7C6I0M5-F1
#
_cell.length_a   1.000
_cell.length_b   1.000
_cell.length_c   1.000
_cell.angle_alpha   90.00
_cell.angle_beta   90.00
_cell.angle_gamma   90.00
#
_symmetry.space_group_name_H-M   'P 1'
#
loop_
_entity.id
_entity.type
_entity.pdbx_description
1 polymer ?
#
loop_
_entity_poly.entity_id
_entity_poly.type
_entity_poly.pdbx_seq_one_letter_code
_entity_poly.pdbx_strand_id
1 'polypeptide(L)'
;MDSIEKHVIFALLILLAYSCDTSKKILVSQPVAINRQTHDTIPNQSISLQKGRVCYLSTTSYDYVLPGMDIFECKNSSDFIMSSSRSSLSGSASDSYQTDTVLQSQFLVRTALEKVAEKLLPGSEYICYHVEEHESDKKSLDSIIETLNPEYIVTLNKLEFRVNGNVFEGASIASSSYSTGDFHVTSTGPVFTRTGNILITYDALWNIEHLKDNQQTEIVQKGEVHDDYYKNYNIIEHLQNTARQAGNDFLSLFKE
;
A
#
# COMPACT_ATOMS: atom_id res chain seq x y z
N MET A 1 -34.47 -44.29 16.44
CA MET A 1 -33.81 -43.06 15.96
C MET A 1 -33.09 -42.50 17.16
N ASP A 2 -31.94 -43.09 17.42
CA ASP A 2 -31.30 -43.10 18.73
C ASP A 2 -30.53 -41.81 18.96
N SER A 3 -30.45 -41.41 20.23
CA SER A 3 -29.78 -40.19 20.70
C SER A 3 -28.38 -40.00 20.07
N ILE A 4 -27.70 -41.11 19.74
CA ILE A 4 -26.36 -41.13 19.17
C ILE A 4 -26.30 -40.54 17.74
N GLU A 5 -27.30 -40.80 16.88
CA GLU A 5 -27.30 -40.25 15.50
C GLU A 5 -27.45 -38.74 15.49
N LYS A 6 -28.24 -38.18 16.43
CA LYS A 6 -28.39 -36.73 16.56
C LYS A 6 -27.08 -36.06 16.99
N HIS A 7 -26.31 -36.69 17.88
CA HIS A 7 -25.04 -36.13 18.35
C HIS A 7 -23.95 -36.19 17.28
N VAL A 8 -23.92 -37.24 16.45
CA VAL A 8 -22.97 -37.35 15.33
C VAL A 8 -23.26 -36.32 14.24
N ILE A 9 -24.54 -36.10 13.90
CA ILE A 9 -24.93 -35.06 12.93
C ILE A 9 -24.66 -33.66 13.48
N PHE A 10 -24.90 -33.41 14.77
CA PHE A 10 -24.61 -32.12 15.41
C PHE A 10 -23.09 -31.85 15.50
N ALA A 11 -22.28 -32.89 15.77
CA ALA A 11 -20.82 -32.79 15.77
C ALA A 11 -20.27 -32.52 14.36
N LEU A 12 -20.85 -33.13 13.31
CA LEU A 12 -20.45 -32.87 11.92
C LEU A 12 -20.82 -31.46 11.45
N LEU A 13 -21.96 -30.92 11.88
CA LEU A 13 -22.38 -29.54 11.60
C LEU A 13 -21.53 -28.50 12.34
N ILE A 14 -21.07 -28.80 13.55
CA ILE A 14 -20.12 -27.94 14.28
C ILE A 14 -18.73 -27.98 13.60
N LEU A 15 -18.27 -29.14 13.11
CA LEU A 15 -17.00 -29.24 12.37
C LEU A 15 -17.04 -28.53 11.01
N LEU A 16 -18.19 -28.50 10.32
CA LEU A 16 -18.37 -27.74 9.06
C LEU A 16 -18.57 -26.23 9.28
N ALA A 17 -19.02 -25.80 10.46
CA ALA A 17 -19.09 -24.37 10.81
C ALA A 17 -17.74 -23.77 11.22
N TYR A 18 -16.74 -24.62 11.54
CA TYR A 18 -15.37 -24.18 11.86
C TYR A 18 -14.43 -24.10 10.64
N SER A 19 -14.89 -24.42 9.43
CA SER A 19 -14.10 -24.29 8.19
C SER A 19 -14.35 -23.01 7.41
N CYS A 20 -15.13 -22.06 7.94
CA CYS A 20 -15.38 -20.76 7.33
C CYS A 20 -14.99 -19.63 8.28
N ASP A 21 -13.68 -19.41 8.48
CA ASP A 21 -13.08 -18.06 8.55
C ASP A 21 -11.58 -18.19 8.84
N THR A 22 -10.83 -18.57 7.81
CA THR A 22 -9.40 -18.23 7.76
C THR A 22 -9.11 -17.53 6.44
N SER A 23 -9.87 -16.48 6.12
CA SER A 23 -9.20 -15.31 5.57
C SER A 23 -8.38 -14.77 6.73
N LYS A 24 -7.13 -15.25 6.84
CA LYS A 24 -6.13 -14.58 7.66
C LYS A 24 -6.05 -13.17 7.07
N LYS A 25 -6.75 -12.22 7.69
CA LYS A 25 -6.47 -10.81 7.49
C LYS A 25 -4.99 -10.68 7.81
N ILE A 26 -4.23 -10.53 6.74
CA ILE A 26 -2.81 -10.29 6.76
C ILE A 26 -2.58 -9.19 7.79
N LEU A 27 -1.68 -9.46 8.72
CA LEU A 27 -1.28 -8.50 9.74
C LEU A 27 -0.48 -7.41 9.02
N VAL A 28 -1.17 -6.45 8.43
CA VAL A 28 -0.61 -5.16 8.04
C VAL A 28 -0.05 -4.59 9.34
N SER A 29 1.29 -4.47 9.49
CA SER A 29 1.76 -3.71 10.64
C SER A 29 1.20 -2.31 10.51
N GLN A 30 0.67 -1.79 11.61
CA GLN A 30 -0.04 -0.54 11.58
C GLN A 30 0.91 0.55 11.05
N PRO A 31 0.47 1.36 10.08
CA PRO A 31 1.30 2.42 9.55
C PRO A 31 1.77 3.33 10.69
N VAL A 32 3.05 3.66 10.70
CA VAL A 32 3.66 4.50 11.73
C VAL A 32 3.90 5.88 11.12
N ALA A 33 3.31 6.90 11.74
CA ALA A 33 3.60 8.29 11.46
C ALA A 33 4.55 8.85 12.51
N ILE A 34 5.53 9.64 12.09
CA ILE A 34 6.57 10.22 12.94
C ILE A 34 6.70 11.69 12.59
N ASN A 35 6.68 12.56 13.60
CA ASN A 35 7.03 13.95 13.42
C ASN A 35 8.53 14.03 13.10
N ARG A 36 8.88 14.61 11.95
CA ARG A 36 10.27 14.62 11.48
C ARG A 36 11.17 15.50 12.33
N GLN A 37 10.64 16.57 12.92
CA GLN A 37 11.40 17.49 13.76
C GLN A 37 11.61 16.92 15.17
N THR A 38 10.56 16.38 15.79
CA THR A 38 10.63 15.90 17.18
C THR A 38 11.01 14.43 17.29
N HIS A 39 10.93 13.68 16.20
CA HIS A 39 11.07 12.22 16.14
C HIS A 39 10.05 11.43 16.97
N ASP A 40 8.97 12.08 17.41
CA ASP A 40 7.89 11.43 18.15
C ASP A 40 6.93 10.71 17.21
N THR A 41 6.46 9.54 17.65
CA THR A 41 5.36 8.85 16.97
C THR A 41 4.08 9.66 17.08
N ILE A 42 3.38 9.82 15.96
CA ILE A 42 2.09 10.51 15.85
C ILE A 42 1.00 9.43 15.94
N PRO A 43 0.20 9.38 17.02
CA PRO A 43 -0.92 8.44 17.11
C PRO A 43 -1.99 8.76 16.06
N ASN A 44 -2.80 7.76 15.72
CA ASN A 44 -4.00 7.99 14.90
C ASN A 44 -4.92 9.01 15.59
N GLN A 45 -5.58 9.85 14.78
CA GLN A 45 -6.47 10.91 15.25
C GLN A 45 -5.83 11.85 16.28
N SER A 46 -4.59 12.27 16.05
CA SER A 46 -3.88 13.18 16.96
C SER A 46 -3.73 14.60 16.40
N ILE A 47 -3.84 14.77 15.08
CA ILE A 47 -3.70 16.07 14.42
C ILE A 47 -5.06 16.75 14.32
N SER A 48 -5.16 17.96 14.86
CA SER A 48 -6.35 18.80 14.73
C SER A 48 -6.11 19.81 13.63
N LEU A 49 -6.86 19.69 12.53
CA LEU A 49 -6.99 20.78 11.56
C LEU A 49 -8.23 21.59 11.92
N GLN A 50 -8.11 22.92 11.99
CA GLN A 50 -9.29 23.77 12.10
C GLN A 50 -10.10 23.69 10.80
N LYS A 51 -11.41 23.97 10.87
CA LYS A 51 -12.24 24.07 9.67
C LYS A 51 -11.68 25.16 8.76
N GLY A 52 -11.47 24.80 7.50
CA GLY A 52 -10.84 25.69 6.53
C GLY A 52 -10.69 25.02 5.17
N ARG A 53 -10.22 25.80 4.19
CA ARG A 53 -9.86 25.30 2.87
C ARG A 53 -8.47 24.68 2.92
N VAL A 54 -8.33 23.45 2.46
CA VAL A 54 -7.07 22.70 2.43
C VAL A 54 -6.68 22.44 0.98
N CYS A 55 -5.45 22.82 0.62
CA CYS A 55 -4.89 22.51 -0.68
C CYS A 55 -3.93 21.32 -0.54
N TYR A 56 -4.23 20.22 -1.20
CA TYR A 56 -3.32 19.08 -1.34
C TYR A 56 -2.51 19.23 -2.61
N LEU A 57 -1.19 19.10 -2.52
CA LEU A 57 -0.34 19.16 -3.70
C LEU A 57 0.83 18.18 -3.66
N SER A 58 1.37 17.87 -4.83
CA SER A 58 2.60 17.10 -4.99
C SER A 58 3.70 18.00 -5.56
N THR A 59 4.89 17.92 -4.95
CA THR A 59 6.15 18.56 -5.39
C THR A 59 7.19 17.52 -5.81
N THR A 60 6.78 16.27 -5.97
CA THR A 60 7.68 15.18 -6.36
C THR A 60 8.16 15.37 -7.79
N SER A 61 9.47 15.24 -8.00
CA SER A 61 10.10 15.33 -9.32
C SER A 61 10.16 13.97 -10.03
N TYR A 62 9.11 13.16 -9.88
CA TYR A 62 9.09 11.80 -10.39
C TYR A 62 8.56 11.77 -11.82
N ASP A 63 9.08 10.85 -12.63
CA ASP A 63 8.52 10.63 -13.95
C ASP A 63 7.10 10.06 -13.85
N TYR A 64 6.24 10.46 -14.79
CA TYR A 64 4.88 9.91 -14.93
C TYR A 64 4.93 8.54 -15.61
N VAL A 65 5.42 7.54 -14.89
CA VAL A 65 5.58 6.18 -15.39
C VAL A 65 4.61 5.26 -14.65
N LEU A 66 3.82 4.50 -15.42
CA LEU A 66 3.07 3.37 -14.88
C LEU A 66 4.10 2.26 -14.54
N PRO A 67 4.18 1.79 -13.29
CA PRO A 67 5.12 0.75 -12.91
C PRO A 67 4.98 -0.47 -13.83
N GLY A 68 6.10 -0.95 -14.38
CA GLY A 68 6.14 -2.14 -15.23
C GLY A 68 5.99 -3.44 -14.45
N MET A 69 5.89 -4.56 -15.17
CA MET A 69 5.89 -5.91 -14.59
C MET A 69 7.29 -6.42 -14.27
N ASP A 70 8.34 -5.65 -14.58
CA ASP A 70 9.76 -5.96 -14.36
C ASP A 70 10.12 -5.85 -12.86
N ILE A 71 9.29 -6.48 -12.04
CA ILE A 71 9.34 -6.57 -10.58
C ILE A 71 9.45 -8.07 -10.28
N PHE A 72 10.26 -8.44 -9.29
CA PHE A 72 10.68 -9.80 -8.96
C PHE A 72 11.66 -10.43 -9.97
N GLU A 73 12.44 -9.61 -10.68
CA GLU A 73 13.43 -10.10 -11.63
C GLU A 73 14.76 -10.49 -10.97
N CYS A 74 15.03 -10.05 -9.73
CA CYS A 74 16.27 -10.41 -9.04
C CYS A 74 16.29 -11.91 -8.70
N LYS A 75 17.16 -12.65 -9.38
CA LYS A 75 17.35 -14.09 -9.18
C LYS A 75 18.46 -14.42 -8.18
N ASN A 76 19.43 -13.52 -8.00
CA ASN A 76 20.56 -13.74 -7.09
C ASN A 76 20.46 -12.83 -5.88
N SER A 77 20.82 -13.36 -4.70
CA SER A 77 20.84 -12.61 -3.45
C SER A 77 21.74 -11.35 -3.47
N SER A 78 22.73 -11.30 -4.37
CA SER A 78 23.61 -10.13 -4.59
C SER A 78 22.93 -8.95 -5.25
N ASP A 79 21.83 -9.21 -5.97
CA ASP A 79 21.16 -8.22 -6.82
C ASP A 79 20.11 -7.44 -6.01
N PHE A 80 19.74 -7.96 -4.83
CA PHE A 80 18.82 -7.31 -3.91
C PHE A 80 19.48 -6.13 -3.18
N ILE A 81 18.73 -5.05 -3.06
CA ILE A 81 19.10 -3.90 -2.24
C ILE A 81 18.85 -4.28 -0.77
N MET A 82 19.92 -4.39 0.01
CA MET A 82 19.79 -4.62 1.44
C MET A 82 19.32 -3.34 2.13
N SER A 83 18.03 -3.29 2.49
CA SER A 83 17.51 -2.18 3.28
C SER A 83 17.64 -2.51 4.77
N SER A 84 18.52 -1.81 5.48
CA SER A 84 18.51 -1.86 6.94
C SER A 84 17.42 -0.91 7.44
N SER A 85 16.26 -1.44 7.82
CA SER A 85 15.34 -0.70 8.68
C SER A 85 16.04 -0.54 10.04
N ARG A 86 16.69 0.60 10.28
CA ARG A 86 17.04 1.00 11.65
C ARG A 86 15.76 1.47 12.35
N SER A 87 14.82 0.56 12.60
CA SER A 87 13.83 0.72 13.66
C SER A 87 14.44 0.17 14.93
N SER A 88 15.18 1.02 15.65
CA SER A 88 15.65 0.71 17.01
C SER A 88 14.54 0.86 18.06
N LEU A 89 13.30 0.52 17.68
CA LEU A 89 12.15 0.52 18.57
C LEU A 89 11.81 -0.92 18.94
N SER A 90 12.32 -1.32 20.10
CA SER A 90 11.82 -2.37 21.00
C SER A 90 11.39 -3.71 20.35
N GLY A 91 12.35 -4.64 20.25
CA GLY A 91 12.08 -6.06 20.49
C GLY A 91 11.58 -6.93 19.32
N SER A 92 11.32 -6.36 18.14
CA SER A 92 11.30 -7.17 16.92
C SER A 92 12.71 -7.33 16.38
N ALA A 93 13.04 -8.53 15.93
CA ALA A 93 14.29 -8.82 15.25
C ALA A 93 14.55 -7.75 14.17
N SER A 94 15.81 -7.37 14.01
CA SER A 94 16.25 -6.57 12.87
C SER A 94 16.08 -7.40 11.59
N ASP A 95 14.86 -7.47 11.07
CA ASP A 95 14.55 -8.15 9.83
C ASP A 95 15.09 -7.27 8.70
N SER A 96 16.31 -7.56 8.28
CA SER A 96 16.86 -7.00 7.05
C SER A 96 16.03 -7.54 5.88
N TYR A 97 15.19 -6.70 5.30
CA TYR A 97 14.39 -7.07 4.13
C TYR A 97 15.21 -6.84 2.86
N GLN A 98 15.33 -7.90 2.05
CA GLN A 98 15.87 -7.82 0.69
C GLN A 98 14.88 -7.07 -0.19
N THR A 99 15.22 -5.88 -0.66
CA THR A 99 14.39 -5.13 -1.61
C THR A 99 14.77 -5.54 -3.02
N ASP A 100 13.81 -6.05 -3.78
CA ASP A 100 13.99 -6.39 -5.19
C ASP A 100 13.92 -5.11 -6.04
N THR A 101 12.87 -4.32 -5.84
CA THR A 101 12.63 -3.12 -6.66
C THR A 101 12.28 -1.92 -5.79
N VAL A 102 12.88 -0.75 -6.08
CA VAL A 102 12.49 0.55 -5.54
C VAL A 102 11.75 1.33 -6.62
N LEU A 103 10.56 1.83 -6.30
CA LEU A 103 9.67 2.50 -7.26
C LEU A 103 9.31 3.90 -6.78
N GLN A 104 9.49 4.87 -7.66
CA GLN A 104 9.06 6.25 -7.52
C GLN A 104 8.29 6.61 -8.80
N SER A 105 7.05 7.06 -8.65
CA SER A 105 6.16 7.27 -9.80
C SER A 105 5.16 8.37 -9.49
N GLN A 106 5.08 9.37 -10.38
CA GLN A 106 4.09 10.43 -10.28
C GLN A 106 2.66 9.88 -10.41
N PHE A 107 2.47 8.78 -11.13
CA PHE A 107 1.18 8.10 -11.23
C PHE A 107 0.70 7.56 -9.87
N LEU A 108 1.60 6.96 -9.09
CA LEU A 108 1.28 6.47 -7.73
C LEU A 108 1.10 7.63 -6.74
N VAL A 109 1.90 8.69 -6.85
CA VAL A 109 1.73 9.94 -6.07
C VAL A 109 0.33 10.52 -6.28
N ARG A 110 -0.09 10.65 -7.53
CA ARG A 110 -1.44 11.11 -7.89
C ARG A 110 -2.52 10.21 -7.29
N THR A 111 -2.36 8.90 -7.42
CA THR A 111 -3.30 7.92 -6.84
C THR A 111 -3.45 8.12 -5.32
N ALA A 112 -2.35 8.39 -4.60
CA ALA A 112 -2.39 8.66 -3.16
C ALA A 112 -3.11 9.99 -2.86
N LEU A 113 -2.81 11.07 -3.58
CA LEU A 113 -3.44 12.39 -3.39
C LEU A 113 -4.92 12.40 -3.74
N GLU A 114 -5.32 11.75 -4.85
CA GLU A 114 -6.72 11.56 -5.21
C GLU A 114 -7.47 10.84 -4.09
N LYS A 115 -6.83 9.84 -3.44
CA LYS A 115 -7.45 9.16 -2.30
C LYS A 115 -7.66 10.08 -1.11
N VAL A 116 -6.72 11.00 -0.86
CA VAL A 116 -6.87 12.02 0.17
C VAL A 116 -8.03 12.97 -0.18
N ALA A 117 -8.17 13.33 -1.45
CA ALA A 117 -9.24 14.20 -1.95
C ALA A 117 -10.65 13.61 -1.85
N GLU A 118 -10.78 12.29 -2.10
CA GLU A 118 -12.07 11.58 -2.08
C GLU A 118 -12.76 11.64 -0.71
N LYS A 119 -11.98 11.73 0.37
CA LYS A 119 -12.50 11.75 1.74
C LYS A 119 -12.47 13.18 2.28
N LEU A 120 -13.64 13.81 2.27
CA LEU A 120 -13.83 15.11 2.90
C LEU A 120 -13.77 14.95 4.43
N LEU A 121 -12.88 15.68 5.12
CA LEU A 121 -13.11 15.92 6.56
C LEU A 121 -14.34 16.83 6.71
N PRO A 122 -15.16 16.64 7.76
CA PRO A 122 -16.37 17.42 7.96
C PRO A 122 -16.13 18.94 8.02
N GLY A 123 -16.66 19.69 7.05
CA GLY A 123 -16.58 21.16 7.02
C GLY A 123 -15.31 21.73 6.39
N SER A 124 -14.57 20.92 5.63
CA SER A 124 -13.40 21.34 4.86
C SER A 124 -13.67 21.37 3.36
N GLU A 125 -13.09 22.35 2.67
CA GLU A 125 -13.05 22.42 1.20
C GLU A 125 -11.67 21.95 0.73
N TYR A 126 -11.61 21.11 -0.31
CA TYR A 126 -10.37 20.51 -0.77
C TYR A 126 -10.10 20.78 -2.23
N ILE A 127 -8.82 21.00 -2.54
CA ILE A 127 -8.33 21.19 -3.89
C ILE A 127 -7.06 20.37 -4.05
N CYS A 128 -7.00 19.53 -5.09
CA CYS A 128 -5.82 18.75 -5.43
C CYS A 128 -5.10 19.35 -6.64
N TYR A 129 -3.78 19.53 -6.52
CA TYR A 129 -2.96 20.11 -7.58
C TYR A 129 -1.62 19.37 -7.72
N HIS A 130 -1.11 19.25 -8.95
CA HIS A 130 0.16 18.59 -9.24
C HIS A 130 1.12 19.62 -9.85
N VAL A 131 2.26 19.88 -9.20
CA VAL A 131 3.14 21.01 -9.55
C VAL A 131 3.93 20.81 -10.85
N GLU A 132 4.16 19.56 -11.28
CA GLU A 132 5.04 19.27 -12.43
C GLU A 132 4.33 18.99 -13.77
N GLU A 133 3.00 18.98 -13.84
CA GLU A 133 2.32 18.38 -15.01
C GLU A 133 2.42 19.21 -16.32
N HIS A 134 2.90 20.46 -16.29
CA HIS A 134 3.10 21.23 -17.52
C HIS A 134 4.28 22.23 -17.44
N GLU A 135 5.29 22.06 -18.30
CA GLU A 135 6.33 23.07 -18.60
C GLU A 135 5.74 24.44 -18.98
N SER A 136 4.50 24.50 -19.46
CA SER A 136 3.79 25.74 -19.80
C SER A 136 3.03 26.39 -18.63
N ASP A 137 2.74 25.65 -17.55
CA ASP A 137 1.94 26.11 -16.42
C ASP A 137 2.58 25.66 -15.09
N LYS A 138 3.88 25.95 -14.91
CA LYS A 138 4.49 26.02 -13.58
C LYS A 138 3.84 27.18 -12.82
N LYS A 139 2.59 27.02 -12.37
CA LYS A 139 2.03 27.92 -11.37
C LYS A 139 2.92 27.78 -10.15
N SER A 140 3.61 28.85 -9.79
CA SER A 140 4.36 28.89 -8.55
C SER A 140 3.41 28.57 -7.40
N LEU A 141 3.94 28.00 -6.32
CA LEU A 141 3.17 27.79 -5.09
C LEU A 141 2.45 29.09 -4.67
N ASP A 142 3.10 30.23 -4.84
CA ASP A 142 2.52 31.57 -4.60
C ASP A 142 1.25 31.82 -5.42
N SER A 143 1.24 31.47 -6.72
CA SER A 143 0.05 31.63 -7.58
C SER A 143 -1.11 30.73 -7.13
N ILE A 144 -0.80 29.52 -6.63
CA ILE A 144 -1.80 28.61 -6.07
C ILE A 144 -2.37 29.19 -4.78
N ILE A 145 -1.52 29.71 -3.91
CA ILE A 145 -1.92 30.36 -2.65
C ILE A 145 -2.83 31.56 -2.93
N GLU A 146 -2.46 32.42 -3.88
CA GLU A 146 -3.25 33.60 -4.25
C GLU A 146 -4.61 33.22 -4.86
N THR A 147 -4.64 32.23 -5.76
CA THR A 147 -5.87 31.84 -6.47
C THR A 147 -6.83 31.09 -5.56
N LEU A 148 -6.30 30.15 -4.78
CA LEU A 148 -7.10 29.24 -3.98
C LEU A 148 -7.34 29.76 -2.57
N ASN A 149 -6.56 30.73 -2.08
CA ASN A 149 -6.64 31.25 -0.72
C ASN A 149 -6.88 30.15 0.34
N PRO A 150 -6.04 29.10 0.39
CA PRO A 150 -6.21 28.03 1.35
C PRO A 150 -5.83 28.52 2.76
N GLU A 151 -6.30 27.81 3.78
CA GLU A 151 -5.84 27.99 5.16
C GLU A 151 -4.68 27.03 5.47
N TYR A 152 -4.73 25.82 4.89
CA TYR A 152 -3.68 24.82 5.00
C TYR A 152 -3.18 24.40 3.64
N ILE A 153 -1.87 24.23 3.53
CA ILE A 153 -1.22 23.55 2.41
C ILE A 153 -0.69 22.22 2.92
N VAL A 154 -1.09 21.13 2.27
CA VAL A 154 -0.57 19.80 2.54
C VAL A 154 0.15 19.30 1.31
N THR A 155 1.45 19.07 1.46
CA THR A 155 2.32 18.69 0.36
C THR A 155 2.82 17.27 0.53
N LEU A 156 2.65 16.43 -0.50
CA LEU A 156 3.37 15.17 -0.63
C LEU A 156 4.72 15.43 -1.29
N ASN A 157 5.78 15.49 -0.48
CA ASN A 157 7.15 15.77 -0.94
C ASN A 157 7.87 14.51 -1.44
N LYS A 158 7.49 13.33 -0.94
CA LYS A 158 8.11 12.06 -1.30
C LYS A 158 7.10 10.93 -1.16
N LEU A 159 7.10 10.00 -2.11
CA LEU A 159 6.42 8.71 -1.99
C LEU A 159 7.26 7.64 -2.68
N GLU A 160 7.89 6.77 -1.90
CA GLU A 160 8.74 5.69 -2.40
C GLU A 160 8.18 4.35 -1.97
N PHE A 161 8.06 3.43 -2.92
CA PHE A 161 7.68 2.05 -2.66
C PHE A 161 8.90 1.16 -2.77
N ARG A 162 8.96 0.14 -1.91
CA ARG A 162 9.94 -0.93 -1.98
C ARG A 162 9.19 -2.24 -2.04
N VAL A 163 9.46 -2.98 -3.10
CA VAL A 163 8.83 -4.28 -3.34
C VAL A 163 9.85 -5.37 -3.05
N ASN A 164 9.42 -6.35 -2.27
CA ASN A 164 10.13 -7.56 -1.96
C ASN A 164 9.20 -8.73 -2.29
N GLY A 165 9.67 -9.71 -3.06
CA GLY A 165 8.91 -10.93 -3.31
C GLY A 165 9.80 -12.14 -3.19
N ASN A 166 9.41 -13.06 -2.31
CA ASN A 166 9.94 -14.42 -2.30
C ASN A 166 9.05 -15.28 -3.22
N VAL A 167 9.18 -15.10 -4.53
CA VAL A 167 8.40 -15.84 -5.54
C VAL A 167 9.14 -17.11 -5.93
N PHE A 168 8.56 -18.26 -5.62
CA PHE A 168 9.11 -19.56 -5.97
C PHE A 168 8.41 -20.13 -7.20
N GLU A 169 9.17 -20.68 -8.14
CA GLU A 169 8.64 -21.43 -9.28
C GLU A 169 8.62 -22.92 -8.96
N GLY A 170 7.43 -23.47 -8.70
CA GLY A 170 7.21 -24.90 -8.58
C GLY A 170 6.80 -25.50 -9.92
N ALA A 171 7.45 -26.57 -10.35
CA ALA A 171 6.98 -27.39 -11.47
C ALA A 171 6.25 -28.61 -10.91
N SER A 172 4.98 -28.76 -11.26
CA SER A 172 4.19 -29.96 -10.95
C SER A 172 3.68 -30.60 -12.24
N ILE A 173 3.51 -31.92 -12.24
CA ILE A 173 2.92 -32.62 -13.38
C ILE A 173 1.42 -32.71 -13.12
N ALA A 174 0.62 -31.97 -13.88
CA ALA A 174 -0.82 -32.16 -13.85
C ALA A 174 -1.22 -33.16 -14.95
N SER A 175 -1.96 -34.18 -14.54
CA SER A 175 -2.66 -35.08 -15.47
C SER A 175 -4.13 -34.71 -15.48
N SER A 176 -4.64 -34.26 -16.63
CA SER A 176 -6.09 -34.18 -16.84
C SER A 176 -6.54 -35.41 -17.61
N SER A 177 -7.51 -36.12 -17.06
CA SER A 177 -8.18 -37.24 -17.71
C SER A 177 -9.63 -36.84 -17.95
N TYR A 178 -10.07 -36.88 -19.20
CA TYR A 178 -11.48 -36.75 -19.54
C TYR A 178 -11.93 -37.95 -20.37
N SER A 179 -13.15 -38.40 -20.10
CA SER A 179 -13.78 -39.48 -20.84
C SER A 179 -14.81 -38.90 -21.78
N THR A 180 -14.73 -39.25 -23.06
CA THR A 180 -15.79 -38.96 -24.02
C THR A 180 -16.17 -40.26 -24.73
N GLY A 181 -17.38 -40.76 -24.46
CA GLY A 181 -17.78 -42.11 -24.87
C GLY A 181 -16.82 -43.18 -24.35
N ASP A 182 -16.40 -44.10 -25.24
CA ASP A 182 -15.51 -45.23 -24.92
C ASP A 182 -14.02 -44.87 -24.93
N PHE A 183 -13.66 -43.60 -25.16
CA PHE A 183 -12.27 -43.14 -25.20
C PHE A 183 -11.86 -42.47 -23.90
N HIS A 184 -10.73 -42.94 -23.34
CA HIS A 184 -10.00 -42.26 -22.27
C HIS A 184 -8.77 -41.55 -22.84
N VAL A 185 -8.75 -40.23 -22.74
CA VAL A 185 -7.59 -39.43 -23.10
C VAL A 185 -6.97 -38.88 -21.82
N THR A 186 -5.70 -39.19 -21.59
CA THR A 186 -4.90 -38.63 -20.50
C THR A 186 -3.92 -37.64 -21.10
N SER A 187 -4.02 -36.36 -20.72
CA SER A 187 -3.05 -35.34 -21.08
C SER A 187 -2.18 -35.04 -19.86
N THR A 188 -0.88 -35.25 -20.00
CA THR A 188 0.11 -34.90 -18.98
C THR A 188 0.99 -33.77 -19.50
N GLY A 189 1.05 -32.67 -18.76
CA GLY A 189 1.90 -31.54 -19.08
C GLY A 189 2.51 -30.92 -17.83
N PRO A 190 3.68 -30.28 -17.95
CA PRO A 190 4.22 -29.49 -16.85
C PRO A 190 3.29 -28.31 -16.56
N VAL A 191 2.89 -28.16 -15.31
CA VAL A 191 2.23 -26.97 -14.78
C VAL A 191 3.23 -26.24 -13.91
N PHE A 192 3.68 -25.10 -14.40
CA PHE A 192 4.48 -24.16 -13.63
C PHE A 192 3.53 -23.33 -12.75
N THR A 193 3.65 -23.51 -11.45
CA THR A 193 2.97 -22.69 -10.44
C THR A 193 3.99 -21.76 -9.81
N ARG A 194 3.84 -20.45 -10.01
CA ARG A 194 4.53 -19.45 -9.21
C ARG A 194 3.70 -19.15 -7.97
N THR A 195 4.28 -19.40 -6.80
CA THR A 195 3.67 -19.14 -5.50
C THR A 195 4.71 -18.48 -4.61
N GLY A 196 4.30 -17.48 -3.85
CA GLY A 196 5.23 -16.75 -2.99
C GLY A 196 4.52 -15.73 -2.13
N ASN A 197 5.31 -15.00 -1.34
CA ASN A 197 4.81 -13.86 -0.57
C ASN A 197 5.43 -12.59 -1.13
N ILE A 198 4.64 -11.54 -1.16
CA ILE A 198 5.01 -10.21 -1.59
C ILE A 198 4.85 -9.28 -0.39
N LEU A 199 5.86 -8.45 -0.20
CA LEU A 199 5.88 -7.36 0.76
C LEU A 199 6.11 -6.07 -0.01
N ILE A 200 5.15 -5.16 0.06
CA ILE A 200 5.29 -3.80 -0.44
C ILE A 200 5.35 -2.88 0.77
N THR A 201 6.48 -2.23 0.97
CA THR A 201 6.59 -1.15 1.96
C THR A 201 6.55 0.20 1.25
N TYR A 202 6.01 1.22 1.90
CA TYR A 202 6.05 2.59 1.41
C TYR A 202 6.63 3.55 2.46
N ASP A 203 7.33 4.57 1.99
CA ASP A 203 7.82 5.70 2.78
C ASP A 203 7.29 6.99 2.14
N ALA A 204 6.44 7.70 2.89
CA ALA A 204 5.82 8.94 2.47
C ALA A 204 6.28 10.11 3.35
N LEU A 205 6.64 11.23 2.72
CA LEU A 205 6.96 12.47 3.41
C LEU A 205 5.88 13.50 3.12
N TRP A 206 5.11 13.82 4.15
CA TRP A 206 4.09 14.84 4.11
C TRP A 206 4.58 16.11 4.81
N ASN A 207 4.16 17.26 4.30
CA ASN A 207 4.36 18.55 4.95
C ASN A 207 3.01 19.24 5.10
N ILE A 208 2.69 19.69 6.31
CA ILE A 208 1.47 20.44 6.61
C ILE A 208 1.90 21.85 7.02
N GLU A 209 1.43 22.84 6.28
CA GLU A 209 1.68 24.25 6.54
C GLU A 209 0.36 24.97 6.85
N HIS A 210 0.32 25.67 7.98
CA HIS A 210 -0.77 26.57 8.34
C HIS A 210 -0.38 28.01 7.99
N LEU A 211 -1.04 28.59 6.99
CA LEU A 211 -0.62 29.86 6.40
C LEU A 211 -0.82 31.07 7.32
N LYS A 212 -1.76 31.01 8.26
CA LYS A 212 -2.00 32.11 9.21
C LYS A 212 -0.94 32.19 10.30
N ASP A 213 -0.57 31.05 10.86
CA ASP A 213 0.36 30.98 12.00
C ASP A 213 1.81 30.70 11.57
N ASN A 214 2.05 30.49 10.26
CA ASN A 214 3.33 30.11 9.68
C ASN A 214 3.94 28.87 10.39
N GLN A 215 3.07 27.94 10.79
CA GLN A 215 3.45 26.68 11.44
C GLN A 215 3.58 25.60 10.39
N GLN A 216 4.68 24.85 10.46
CA GLN A 216 4.99 23.77 9.55
C GLN A 216 5.24 22.49 10.33
N THR A 217 4.62 21.39 9.91
CA THR A 217 4.82 20.05 10.47
C THR A 217 5.19 19.08 9.37
N GLU A 218 6.36 18.46 9.49
CA GLU A 218 6.78 17.40 8.57
C GLU A 218 6.48 16.04 9.19
N ILE A 219 5.84 15.17 8.43
CA ILE A 219 5.41 13.85 8.86
C ILE A 219 6.04 12.82 7.95
N VAL A 220 6.83 11.93 8.55
CA VAL A 220 7.32 10.71 7.89
C VAL A 220 6.33 9.61 8.21
N GLN A 221 5.73 9.02 7.19
CA GLN A 221 4.80 7.93 7.31
C GLN A 221 5.34 6.69 6.62
N LYS A 222 5.30 5.57 7.33
CA LYS A 222 5.72 4.27 6.81
C LYS A 222 4.62 3.26 7.00
N GLY A 223 4.40 2.43 6.00
CA GLY A 223 3.48 1.31 6.08
C GLY A 223 3.97 0.14 5.25
N GLU A 224 3.39 -1.01 5.52
CA GLU A 224 3.71 -2.24 4.80
C GLU A 224 2.44 -3.02 4.49
N VAL A 225 2.43 -3.65 3.33
CA VAL A 225 1.34 -4.47 2.84
C VAL A 225 1.93 -5.80 2.42
N HIS A 226 1.41 -6.88 2.99
CA HIS A 226 1.77 -8.22 2.55
C HIS A 226 0.64 -8.78 1.70
N ASP A 227 0.99 -9.60 0.72
CA ASP A 227 0.05 -10.35 -0.10
C ASP A 227 0.70 -11.63 -0.63
N ASP A 228 -0.12 -12.57 -1.08
CA ASP A 228 0.35 -13.82 -1.68
C ASP A 228 0.51 -13.64 -3.20
N TYR A 229 1.64 -14.08 -3.76
CA TYR A 229 1.85 -14.15 -5.21
C TYR A 229 1.11 -15.36 -5.79
N TYR A 230 0.22 -15.13 -6.75
CA TYR A 230 -0.50 -16.16 -7.50
C TYR A 230 -0.39 -15.95 -9.03
N LYS A 231 -0.80 -16.95 -9.82
CA LYS A 231 -0.61 -17.01 -11.28
C LYS A 231 -1.12 -15.77 -12.06
N ASN A 232 -2.12 -15.08 -11.55
CA ASN A 232 -2.73 -13.88 -12.17
C ASN A 232 -2.52 -12.62 -11.33
N TYR A 233 -1.45 -12.60 -10.53
CA TYR A 233 -1.16 -11.49 -9.64
C TYR A 233 -0.86 -10.22 -10.45
N ASN A 234 -1.57 -9.14 -10.12
CA ASN A 234 -1.48 -7.84 -10.78
C ASN A 234 -0.70 -6.87 -9.88
N ILE A 235 0.62 -6.80 -10.07
CA ILE A 235 1.48 -5.92 -9.27
C ILE A 235 1.12 -4.45 -9.42
N ILE A 236 0.64 -4.04 -10.61
CA ILE A 236 0.25 -2.65 -10.87
C ILE A 236 -0.96 -2.27 -10.02
N GLU A 237 -1.98 -3.14 -9.98
CA GLU A 237 -3.16 -2.94 -9.14
C GLU A 237 -2.80 -2.97 -7.64
N HIS A 238 -1.92 -3.88 -7.22
CA HIS A 238 -1.47 -3.90 -5.83
C HIS A 238 -0.73 -2.61 -5.47
N LEU A 239 0.21 -2.13 -6.30
CA LEU A 239 0.90 -0.84 -6.08
C LEU A 239 -0.07 0.35 -6.03
N GLN A 240 -1.09 0.39 -6.90
CA GLN A 240 -2.15 1.40 -6.82
C GLN A 240 -2.92 1.32 -5.51
N ASN A 241 -3.27 0.11 -5.06
CA ASN A 241 -3.97 -0.09 -3.79
C ASN A 241 -3.10 0.33 -2.60
N THR A 242 -1.80 0.02 -2.62
CA THR A 242 -0.84 0.48 -1.60
C THR A 242 -0.71 2.01 -1.62
N ALA A 243 -0.72 2.66 -2.80
CA ALA A 243 -0.73 4.12 -2.89
C ALA A 243 -2.00 4.75 -2.31
N ARG A 244 -3.18 4.17 -2.60
CA ARG A 244 -4.44 4.57 -1.95
C ARG A 244 -4.39 4.37 -0.43
N GLN A 245 -3.77 3.28 0.02
CA GLN A 245 -3.58 3.02 1.43
C GLN A 245 -2.71 4.10 2.08
N ALA A 246 -1.59 4.50 1.48
CA ALA A 246 -0.77 5.60 2.01
C ALA A 246 -1.58 6.91 2.17
N GLY A 247 -2.45 7.25 1.22
CA GLY A 247 -3.36 8.39 1.36
C GLY A 247 -4.38 8.23 2.49
N ASN A 248 -4.98 7.05 2.64
CA ASN A 248 -5.89 6.75 3.75
C ASN A 248 -5.19 6.80 5.11
N ASP A 249 -3.98 6.25 5.20
CA ASP A 249 -3.19 6.19 6.42
C ASP A 249 -2.86 7.62 6.86
N PHE A 250 -2.51 8.52 5.92
CA PHE A 250 -2.31 9.95 6.21
C PHE A 250 -3.60 10.59 6.76
N LEU A 251 -4.74 10.34 6.13
CA LEU A 251 -6.03 10.86 6.61
C LEU A 251 -6.40 10.37 8.01
N SER A 252 -5.98 9.16 8.38
CA SER A 252 -6.26 8.58 9.71
C SER A 252 -5.60 9.33 10.87
N LEU A 253 -4.63 10.21 10.58
CA LEU A 253 -3.95 11.04 11.58
C LEU A 253 -4.82 12.20 12.08
N PHE A 254 -5.85 12.59 11.33
CA PHE A 254 -6.70 13.72 11.67
C PHE A 254 -7.85 13.33 12.60
N LYS A 255 -8.18 14.24 13.51
CA LYS A 255 -9.40 14.15 14.34
C LYS A 255 -10.61 14.52 13.50
N GLU A 256 -11.72 13.82 13.74
CA GLU A 256 -13.06 14.19 13.24
C GLU A 256 -13.60 15.45 13.92
#